data_AF-A0A5J9TMU0-F1
#
_entry.id   AF-A0A5J9TMU0-F1
#
_cell.length_a   1.000
_cell.length_b   1.000
_cell.length_c   1.000
_cell.angle_alpha   90.00
_cell.angle_beta   90.00
_cell.angle_gamma   90.00
#
_symmetry.space_group_name_H-M   'P 1'
#
loop_
_entity.id
_entity.type
_entity.pdbx_description
1 polymer ?
#
loop_
_entity_poly.entity_id
_entity_poly.type
_entity_poly.pdbx_seq_one_letter_code
_entity_poly.pdbx_strand_id
1 'polypeptide(L)'
;MAFAVSDELLGTFVPIAVYWLYSGLYIVLDGLGMDDYRLHPKGEEESKNIVSKWTVVRGVLIQQAFQIAVSLLLFTVLGDESGTVRKQPHILVIVLQFIIAMFVMDTWQYFMHRYMHINKFLYKHVHSKHHTLVVPYAFGALYNHPLEGLILDTIGGALSFLIAGMTPRTGIFFFSFATIKTVDDHCGLWLPGNILHVFFSNNSAYHDIHHQLYGNKYNFSQPFFVMWDKILGTYMPYTLETRKGGGFEARPVKLNKAEQTKAD
;
A
#
# COMPACT_ATOMS: atom_id res chain seq x y z
N MET A 1 1.93 8.94 -38.29
CA MET A 1 2.08 7.65 -37.61
C MET A 1 1.86 7.90 -36.13
N ALA A 2 0.79 7.33 -35.54
CA ALA A 2 0.60 7.41 -34.10
C ALA A 2 1.67 6.53 -33.45
N PHE A 3 2.46 7.09 -32.53
CA PHE A 3 3.35 6.29 -31.68
C PHE A 3 2.45 5.37 -30.84
N ALA A 4 2.37 4.09 -31.21
CA ALA A 4 1.70 3.10 -30.37
C ALA A 4 2.60 2.84 -29.16
N VAL A 5 2.14 3.26 -27.98
CA VAL A 5 2.82 3.01 -26.70
C VAL A 5 2.63 1.53 -26.34
N SER A 6 3.70 0.82 -25.97
CA SER A 6 3.61 -0.61 -25.61
C SER A 6 2.91 -0.81 -24.27
N ASP A 7 2.26 -1.97 -24.09
CA ASP A 7 1.58 -2.30 -22.83
C ASP A 7 2.59 -2.38 -21.67
N GLU A 8 3.85 -2.74 -21.93
CA GLU A 8 4.92 -2.74 -20.92
C GLU A 8 5.25 -1.32 -20.46
N LEU A 9 5.38 -0.37 -21.40
CA LEU A 9 5.64 1.03 -21.10
C LEU A 9 4.45 1.65 -20.35
N LEU A 10 3.22 1.32 -20.76
CA LEU A 10 2.02 1.68 -20.01
C LEU A 10 2.01 1.05 -18.61
N GLY A 11 2.47 -0.20 -18.47
CA GLY A 11 2.65 -0.88 -17.19
C GLY A 11 3.55 -0.14 -16.21
N THR A 12 4.57 0.55 -16.72
CA THR A 12 5.47 1.37 -15.89
C THR A 12 4.79 2.68 -15.43
N PHE A 13 4.07 3.38 -16.32
CA PHE A 13 3.62 4.75 -16.04
C PHE A 13 2.17 4.87 -15.57
N VAL A 14 1.27 3.96 -15.97
CA VAL A 14 -0.16 4.05 -15.60
C VAL A 14 -0.38 3.92 -14.09
N PRO A 15 0.21 2.95 -13.37
CA PRO A 15 0.06 2.88 -11.92
C PRO A 15 0.57 4.14 -11.20
N ILE A 16 1.66 4.76 -11.69
CA ILE A 16 2.19 6.02 -11.16
C ILE A 16 1.21 7.18 -11.40
N ALA A 17 0.61 7.26 -12.59
CA ALA A 17 -0.41 8.26 -12.86
C ALA A 17 -1.65 8.06 -11.96
N VAL A 18 -2.09 6.81 -11.79
CA VAL A 18 -3.20 6.44 -10.89
C VAL A 18 -2.87 6.82 -9.45
N TYR A 19 -1.64 6.60 -8.98
CA TYR A 19 -1.18 7.00 -7.66
C TYR A 19 -1.44 8.48 -7.41
N TRP A 20 -0.90 9.36 -8.27
CA TRP A 20 -1.02 10.80 -8.06
C TRP A 20 -2.45 11.31 -8.27
N LEU A 21 -3.21 10.74 -9.20
CA LEU A 21 -4.62 11.10 -9.40
C LEU A 21 -5.47 10.73 -8.18
N TYR A 22 -5.30 9.52 -7.65
CA TYR A 22 -6.09 9.03 -6.51
C TYR A 22 -5.65 9.66 -5.19
N SER A 23 -4.35 9.88 -4.97
CA SER A 23 -3.89 10.69 -3.83
C SER A 23 -4.36 12.15 -3.93
N GLY A 24 -4.35 12.73 -5.13
CA GLY A 24 -4.86 14.07 -5.39
C GLY A 24 -6.34 14.21 -5.08
N LEU A 25 -7.16 13.20 -5.40
CA LEU A 25 -8.57 13.14 -5.01
C LEU A 25 -8.73 13.27 -3.49
N TYR A 26 -7.93 12.53 -2.71
CA TYR A 26 -7.98 12.63 -1.25
C TYR A 26 -7.57 14.00 -0.71
N ILE A 27 -6.61 14.69 -1.35
CA ILE A 27 -6.25 16.07 -1.00
C ILE A 27 -7.43 17.03 -1.29
N VAL A 28 -8.09 16.87 -2.43
CA VAL A 28 -9.27 17.68 -2.77
C VAL A 28 -10.40 17.43 -1.77
N LEU A 29 -10.68 16.16 -1.43
CA LEU A 29 -11.67 15.81 -0.43
C LEU A 29 -11.35 16.44 0.93
N ASP A 30 -10.09 16.41 1.38
CA ASP A 30 -9.68 17.07 2.62
C ASP A 30 -9.91 18.59 2.59
N GLY A 31 -9.69 19.23 1.43
CA GLY A 31 -9.97 20.65 1.21
C GLY A 31 -11.47 21.01 1.16
N LEU A 32 -12.34 20.04 0.88
CA LEU A 32 -13.81 20.19 0.88
C LEU A 32 -14.45 20.03 2.27
N GLY A 33 -13.64 19.90 3.33
CA GLY A 33 -14.13 19.88 4.72
C GLY A 33 -14.47 18.50 5.26
N MET A 34 -13.70 17.47 4.91
CA MET A 34 -13.89 16.09 5.39
C MET A 34 -13.35 15.83 6.81
N ASP A 35 -13.27 16.85 7.67
CA ASP A 35 -12.69 16.76 9.01
C ASP A 35 -13.43 15.75 9.92
N ASP A 36 -14.74 15.60 9.71
CA ASP A 36 -15.60 14.65 10.42
C ASP A 36 -15.34 13.18 10.06
N TYR A 37 -14.52 12.91 9.05
CA TYR A 37 -14.15 11.56 8.63
C TYR A 37 -12.69 11.22 8.93
N ARG A 38 -11.91 12.14 9.51
CA ARG A 38 -10.48 11.92 9.77
C ARG A 38 -10.23 11.02 10.97
N LEU A 39 -9.25 10.12 10.83
CA LEU A 39 -8.74 9.28 11.93
C LEU A 39 -7.89 10.09 12.93
N HIS A 40 -7.27 11.18 12.47
CA HIS A 40 -6.50 12.12 13.31
C HIS A 40 -6.90 13.57 13.03
N PRO A 41 -6.93 14.46 14.06
CA PRO A 41 -7.11 15.89 13.84
C PRO A 41 -6.02 16.45 12.90
N LYS A 42 -6.33 17.45 12.08
CA LYS A 42 -5.34 18.09 11.17
C LYS A 42 -4.08 18.56 11.91
N GLY A 43 -4.24 19.15 13.09
CA GLY A 43 -3.10 19.58 13.91
C GLY A 43 -2.22 18.43 14.40
N GLU A 44 -2.76 17.21 14.58
CA GLU A 44 -1.93 16.03 14.89
C GLU A 44 -1.11 15.58 13.69
N GLU A 45 -1.68 15.62 12.49
CA GLU A 45 -0.93 15.30 11.26
C GLU A 45 0.28 16.22 11.10
N GLU A 46 0.13 17.52 11.34
CA GLU A 46 1.21 18.50 11.20
C GLU A 46 2.25 18.41 12.33
N SER A 47 1.84 18.04 13.54
CA SER A 47 2.70 18.05 14.72
C SER A 47 3.42 16.72 14.97
N LYS A 48 2.80 15.58 14.62
CA LYS A 48 3.35 14.24 14.87
C LYS A 48 4.22 13.71 13.73
N ASN A 49 3.95 14.13 12.49
CA ASN A 49 4.78 13.72 11.36
C ASN A 49 6.13 14.43 11.42
N ILE A 50 7.22 13.66 11.36
CA ILE A 50 8.57 14.17 11.59
C ILE A 50 9.08 14.98 10.38
N VAL A 51 8.58 14.67 9.19
CA VAL A 51 9.02 15.25 7.92
C VAL A 51 7.93 16.11 7.29
N SER A 52 8.34 17.15 6.57
CA SER A 52 7.41 17.99 5.82
C SER A 52 6.73 17.23 4.67
N LYS A 53 5.52 17.65 4.29
CA LYS A 53 4.81 17.12 3.11
C LYS A 53 5.64 17.22 1.83
N TRP A 54 6.46 18.27 1.68
CA TRP A 54 7.33 18.42 0.53
C TRP A 54 8.49 17.41 0.50
N THR A 55 9.08 17.11 1.66
CA THR A 55 10.06 16.03 1.81
C THR A 55 9.45 14.70 1.36
N VAL A 56 8.18 14.49 1.68
CA VAL A 56 7.43 13.28 1.37
C VAL A 56 7.19 13.15 -0.13
N VAL A 57 6.67 14.20 -0.78
CA VAL A 57 6.51 14.26 -2.24
C VAL A 57 7.84 13.98 -2.96
N ARG A 58 8.93 14.64 -2.53
CA ARG A 58 10.27 14.37 -3.10
C ARG A 58 10.70 12.92 -2.92
N GLY A 59 10.46 12.35 -1.75
CA GLY A 59 10.80 10.95 -1.45
C GLY A 59 10.05 9.97 -2.35
N VAL A 60 8.74 10.19 -2.55
CA VAL A 60 7.91 9.39 -3.45
C VAL A 60 8.39 9.52 -4.89
N LEU A 61 8.68 10.73 -5.37
CA LEU A 61 9.19 10.94 -6.73
C LEU A 61 10.55 10.25 -6.96
N ILE A 62 11.44 10.26 -5.97
CA ILE A 62 12.73 9.54 -6.04
C ILE A 62 12.48 8.02 -6.10
N GLN A 63 11.57 7.50 -5.26
CA GLN A 63 11.21 6.10 -5.23
C GLN A 63 10.61 5.66 -6.58
N GLN A 64 9.70 6.45 -7.15
CA GLN A 64 9.08 6.19 -8.45
C GLN A 64 10.09 6.29 -9.60
N ALA A 65 10.99 7.28 -9.58
CA ALA A 65 12.06 7.37 -10.57
C ALA A 65 12.98 6.14 -10.55
N PHE A 66 13.29 5.63 -9.35
CA PHE A 66 14.04 4.39 -9.18
C PHE A 66 13.25 3.18 -9.72
N GLN A 67 11.95 3.07 -9.42
CA GLN A 67 11.10 2.00 -9.95
C GLN A 67 10.98 2.05 -11.48
N ILE A 68 10.85 3.24 -12.06
CA ILE A 68 10.86 3.44 -13.52
C ILE A 68 12.18 2.94 -14.09
N ALA A 69 13.32 3.33 -13.51
CA ALA A 69 14.63 2.90 -13.99
C ALA A 69 14.80 1.37 -13.94
N VAL A 70 14.37 0.73 -12.86
CA VAL A 70 14.40 -0.74 -12.73
C VAL A 70 13.44 -1.39 -13.73
N SER A 71 12.23 -0.87 -13.90
CA SER A 71 11.24 -1.39 -14.84
C SER A 71 11.73 -1.31 -16.30
N LEU A 72 12.31 -0.18 -16.69
CA LEU A 72 12.90 0.00 -18.02
C LEU A 72 14.10 -0.92 -18.23
N LEU A 73 14.98 -1.09 -17.23
CA LEU A 73 16.09 -2.03 -17.31
C LEU A 73 15.58 -3.47 -17.50
N LEU A 74 14.59 -3.89 -16.70
CA LEU A 74 13.98 -5.22 -16.85
C LEU A 74 13.36 -5.39 -18.23
N PHE A 75 12.69 -4.37 -18.76
CA PHE A 75 12.15 -4.39 -20.12
C PHE A 75 13.26 -4.56 -21.18
N THR A 76 14.41 -3.88 -21.03
CA THR A 76 15.53 -4.05 -21.97
C THR A 76 16.20 -5.42 -21.90
N VAL A 77 16.18 -6.09 -20.74
CA VAL A 77 16.85 -7.37 -20.52
C VAL A 77 15.94 -8.56 -20.79
N LEU A 78 14.65 -8.42 -20.48
CA LEU A 78 13.63 -9.49 -20.54
C LEU A 78 12.58 -9.26 -21.62
N GLY A 79 12.68 -8.16 -22.36
CA GLY A 79 11.75 -7.79 -23.43
C GLY A 79 11.69 -8.87 -24.50
N ASP A 80 10.47 -9.25 -24.87
CA ASP A 80 10.25 -10.21 -25.94
C ASP A 80 10.30 -9.49 -27.30
N GLU A 81 11.43 -9.61 -28.00
CA GLU A 81 11.60 -9.05 -29.34
C GLU A 81 10.88 -9.85 -30.44
N SER A 82 10.22 -10.97 -30.11
CA SER A 82 9.54 -11.83 -31.09
C SER A 82 8.37 -11.16 -31.81
N GLY A 83 7.90 -10.01 -31.30
CA GLY A 83 6.75 -9.29 -31.85
C GLY A 83 5.42 -10.05 -31.70
N THR A 84 5.40 -11.13 -30.90
CA THR A 84 4.18 -11.92 -30.69
C THR A 84 3.22 -11.17 -29.78
N VAL A 85 2.07 -10.76 -30.32
CA VAL A 85 1.01 -10.14 -29.54
C VAL A 85 0.41 -11.19 -28.61
N ARG A 86 0.68 -11.09 -27.29
CA ARG A 86 0.00 -11.91 -26.29
C ARG A 86 -1.50 -11.63 -26.32
N LYS A 87 -2.29 -12.65 -26.67
CA LYS A 87 -3.76 -12.56 -26.61
C LYS A 87 -4.22 -12.35 -25.17
N GLN A 88 -5.17 -11.44 -24.99
CA GLN A 88 -5.79 -11.23 -23.69
C GLN A 88 -6.57 -12.48 -23.26
N PRO A 89 -6.44 -12.93 -22.00
CA PRO A 89 -7.22 -14.04 -21.48
C PRO A 89 -8.70 -13.69 -21.39
N HIS A 90 -9.55 -14.73 -21.30
CA HIS A 90 -10.96 -14.54 -21.00
C HIS A 90 -11.15 -13.87 -19.63
N ILE A 91 -12.24 -13.09 -19.45
CA ILE A 91 -12.47 -12.31 -18.22
C ILE A 91 -12.42 -13.16 -16.95
N LEU A 92 -12.93 -14.39 -16.99
CA LEU A 92 -12.86 -15.31 -15.85
C LEU A 92 -11.41 -15.66 -15.47
N VAL A 93 -10.53 -15.84 -16.47
CA VAL A 93 -9.11 -16.07 -16.24
C VAL A 93 -8.51 -14.81 -15.61
N ILE A 94 -8.79 -13.62 -16.13
CA ILE A 94 -8.31 -12.36 -15.55
C ILE A 94 -8.73 -12.22 -14.08
N VAL A 95 -9.98 -12.56 -13.74
CA VAL A 95 -10.46 -12.54 -12.34
C VAL A 95 -9.67 -13.51 -11.45
N LEU A 96 -9.43 -14.75 -11.92
CA LEU A 96 -8.60 -15.71 -11.19
C LEU A 96 -7.15 -15.23 -11.05
N GLN A 97 -6.59 -14.60 -12.08
CA GLN A 97 -5.25 -14.01 -12.03
C GLN A 97 -5.17 -12.90 -10.97
N PHE A 98 -6.20 -12.05 -10.87
CA PHE A 98 -6.30 -11.04 -9.82
C PHE A 98 -6.30 -11.67 -8.43
N ILE A 99 -7.15 -12.68 -8.21
CA ILE A 99 -7.25 -13.36 -6.91
C ILE A 99 -5.89 -13.97 -6.52
N ILE A 100 -5.26 -14.73 -7.43
CA ILE A 100 -3.94 -15.34 -7.18
C ILE A 100 -2.90 -14.26 -6.86
N ALA A 101 -2.88 -13.18 -7.64
CA ALA A 101 -1.92 -12.10 -7.46
C ALA A 101 -2.10 -11.33 -6.16
N MET A 102 -3.34 -11.14 -5.68
CA MET A 102 -3.61 -10.57 -4.35
C MET A 102 -3.00 -11.45 -3.26
N PHE A 103 -3.23 -12.77 -3.30
CA PHE A 103 -2.67 -13.69 -2.31
C PHE A 103 -1.14 -13.75 -2.36
N VAL A 104 -0.55 -13.77 -3.54
CA VAL A 104 0.92 -13.73 -3.71
C VAL A 104 1.49 -12.42 -3.16
N MET A 105 0.86 -11.28 -3.49
CA MET A 105 1.28 -9.96 -3.05
C MET A 105 1.23 -9.85 -1.53
N ASP A 106 0.07 -10.16 -0.94
CA ASP A 106 -0.14 -10.11 0.51
C ASP A 106 0.84 -11.02 1.26
N THR A 107 1.13 -12.20 0.71
CA THR A 107 2.09 -13.13 1.30
C THR A 107 3.49 -12.52 1.30
N TRP A 108 3.96 -12.04 0.15
CA TRP A 108 5.28 -11.42 0.04
C TRP A 108 5.41 -10.20 0.95
N GLN A 109 4.44 -9.28 0.84
CA GLN A 109 4.39 -8.04 1.58
C GLN A 109 4.36 -8.29 3.09
N TYR A 110 3.50 -9.18 3.58
CA TYR A 110 3.43 -9.50 5.01
C TYR A 110 4.79 -9.96 5.56
N PHE A 111 5.42 -10.95 4.92
CA PHE A 111 6.65 -11.52 5.45
C PHE A 111 7.82 -10.53 5.38
N MET A 112 7.93 -9.75 4.31
CA MET A 112 8.98 -8.75 4.17
C MET A 112 8.76 -7.55 5.06
N HIS A 113 7.53 -7.06 5.18
CA HIS A 113 7.18 -5.98 6.09
C HIS A 113 7.46 -6.36 7.54
N ARG A 114 6.97 -7.52 7.99
CA ARG A 114 7.28 -8.04 9.33
C ARG A 114 8.78 -8.23 9.54
N TYR A 115 9.50 -8.76 8.54
CA TYR A 115 10.95 -8.92 8.63
C TYR A 115 11.69 -7.59 8.81
N MET A 116 11.27 -6.55 8.09
CA MET A 116 11.84 -5.20 8.23
C MET A 116 11.59 -4.59 9.60
N HIS A 117 10.47 -4.90 10.26
CA HIS A 117 10.21 -4.50 11.63
C HIS A 117 11.05 -5.24 12.67
N ILE A 118 11.14 -6.57 12.57
CA ILE A 118 11.86 -7.38 13.58
C ILE A 118 13.38 -7.24 13.46
N ASN A 119 13.89 -7.02 12.24
CA ASN A 119 15.31 -6.81 12.01
C ASN A 119 15.69 -5.36 12.37
N LYS A 120 16.41 -5.19 13.49
CA LYS A 120 16.80 -3.86 14.00
C LYS A 120 17.55 -2.99 12.98
N PHE A 121 18.38 -3.59 12.12
CA PHE A 121 19.11 -2.85 11.11
C PHE A 121 18.17 -2.35 10.00
N LEU A 122 17.33 -3.23 9.46
CA LEU A 122 16.37 -2.87 8.42
C LEU A 122 15.34 -1.87 8.94
N TYR A 123 14.83 -2.06 10.16
CA TYR A 123 13.95 -1.09 10.78
C TYR A 123 14.64 0.27 10.87
N LYS A 124 15.80 0.35 11.54
CA LYS A 124 16.46 1.62 11.82
C LYS A 124 16.87 2.38 10.56
N HIS A 125 17.32 1.71 9.51
CA HIS A 125 17.95 2.34 8.35
C HIS A 125 17.10 2.35 7.07
N VAL A 126 16.06 1.53 7.00
CA VAL A 126 15.23 1.37 5.80
C VAL A 126 13.80 1.75 6.15
N HIS A 127 13.13 0.95 6.99
CA HIS A 127 11.70 1.05 7.20
C HIS A 127 11.26 2.18 8.14
N SER A 128 12.14 2.63 9.05
CA SER A 128 11.88 3.78 9.92
C SER A 128 11.57 5.06 9.15
N LYS A 129 12.08 5.20 7.91
CA LYS A 129 11.75 6.32 7.03
C LYS A 129 10.25 6.39 6.78
N HIS A 130 9.61 5.25 6.51
CA HIS A 130 8.16 5.18 6.30
C HIS A 130 7.41 5.59 7.57
N HIS A 131 7.82 5.04 8.72
CA HIS A 131 7.27 5.35 10.05
C HIS A 131 7.62 6.75 10.59
N THR A 132 8.30 7.60 9.82
CA THR A 132 8.35 9.05 10.13
C THR A 132 7.01 9.73 9.90
N LEU A 133 6.09 9.06 9.19
CA LEU A 133 4.70 9.44 8.98
C LEU A 133 3.78 8.76 10.01
N VAL A 134 3.87 9.20 11.26
CA VAL A 134 3.06 8.67 12.38
C VAL A 134 1.56 8.81 12.14
N VAL A 135 1.14 9.87 11.44
CA VAL A 135 -0.25 10.06 10.99
C VAL A 135 -0.26 9.93 9.48
N PRO A 136 -0.66 8.76 8.94
CA PRO A 136 -0.66 8.52 7.51
C PRO A 136 -1.60 9.44 6.74
N TYR A 137 -1.22 9.74 5.49
CA TYR A 137 -2.05 10.44 4.52
C TYR A 137 -1.78 9.89 3.10
N ALA A 138 -2.73 10.11 2.19
CA ALA A 138 -2.83 9.40 0.91
C ALA A 138 -1.55 9.42 0.04
N PHE A 139 -0.92 10.59 -0.16
CA PHE A 139 0.31 10.70 -0.96
C PHE A 139 1.59 10.32 -0.16
N GLY A 140 1.46 9.91 1.10
CA GLY A 140 2.54 9.34 1.91
C GLY A 140 2.70 7.83 1.70
N ALA A 141 1.77 7.17 1.00
CA ALA A 141 1.69 5.71 0.93
C ALA A 141 2.93 5.02 0.35
N LEU A 142 3.68 5.70 -0.52
CA LEU A 142 4.93 5.19 -1.11
C LEU A 142 6.16 5.97 -0.62
N TYR A 143 6.03 6.72 0.48
CA TYR A 143 7.16 7.39 1.10
C TYR A 143 7.98 6.39 1.90
N ASN A 144 8.81 5.63 1.19
CA ASN A 144 9.67 4.61 1.76
C ASN A 144 11.12 4.77 1.25
N HIS A 145 12.04 3.99 1.79
CA HIS A 145 13.41 3.97 1.29
C HIS A 145 13.46 3.25 -0.08
N PRO A 146 14.24 3.68 -1.10
CA PRO A 146 14.24 3.02 -2.41
C PRO A 146 14.51 1.50 -2.37
N LEU A 147 15.37 1.05 -1.44
CA LEU A 147 15.58 -0.38 -1.17
C LEU A 147 14.32 -1.09 -0.64
N GLU A 148 13.53 -0.41 0.18
CA GLU A 148 12.23 -0.91 0.63
C GLU A 148 11.28 -1.08 -0.54
N GLY A 149 11.12 -0.03 -1.36
CA GLY A 149 10.29 -0.09 -2.56
C GLY A 149 10.77 -1.15 -3.56
N LEU A 150 12.08 -1.43 -3.64
CA LEU A 150 12.59 -2.54 -4.44
C LEU A 150 12.16 -3.91 -3.89
N ILE A 151 12.37 -4.13 -2.59
CA ILE A 151 12.13 -5.43 -1.95
C ILE A 151 10.64 -5.70 -1.80
N LEU A 152 9.86 -4.76 -1.30
CA LEU A 152 8.43 -4.94 -1.06
C LEU A 152 7.67 -4.80 -2.39
N ASP A 153 7.77 -3.65 -3.05
CA ASP A 153 6.86 -3.29 -4.14
C ASP A 153 7.28 -3.94 -5.47
N THR A 154 8.54 -3.76 -5.89
CA THR A 154 9.00 -4.25 -7.20
C THR A 154 9.08 -5.77 -7.24
N ILE A 155 9.74 -6.40 -6.26
CA ILE A 155 9.84 -7.88 -6.23
C ILE A 155 8.46 -8.49 -5.94
N GLY A 156 7.69 -7.95 -4.99
CA GLY A 156 6.34 -8.44 -4.70
C GLY A 156 5.42 -8.36 -5.91
N GLY A 157 5.44 -7.22 -6.62
CA GLY A 157 4.68 -7.03 -7.86
C GLY A 157 5.13 -7.98 -8.96
N ALA A 158 6.44 -8.16 -9.17
CA ALA A 158 6.96 -9.10 -10.16
C ALA A 158 6.54 -10.54 -9.87
N LEU A 159 6.61 -10.99 -8.61
CA LEU A 159 6.16 -12.31 -8.20
C LEU A 159 4.66 -12.48 -8.46
N SER A 160 3.83 -11.50 -8.08
CA SER A 160 2.39 -11.52 -8.35
C SER A 160 2.07 -11.61 -9.84
N PHE A 161 2.76 -10.82 -10.67
CA PHE A 161 2.57 -10.83 -12.12
C PHE A 161 2.94 -12.18 -12.75
N LEU A 162 4.11 -12.70 -12.40
CA LEU A 162 4.66 -13.94 -12.98
C LEU A 162 3.87 -15.17 -12.52
N ILE A 163 3.61 -15.29 -11.22
CA ILE A 163 2.92 -16.46 -10.64
C ILE A 163 1.46 -16.52 -11.09
N ALA A 164 0.78 -15.36 -11.17
CA ALA A 164 -0.57 -15.32 -11.73
C ALA A 164 -0.60 -15.47 -13.27
N GLY A 165 0.56 -15.43 -13.94
CA GLY A 165 0.65 -15.58 -15.39
C GLY A 165 0.00 -14.43 -16.17
N MET A 166 0.07 -13.21 -15.64
CA MET A 166 -0.58 -12.05 -16.24
C MET A 166 0.01 -11.69 -17.60
N THR A 167 -0.84 -11.12 -18.47
CA THR A 167 -0.33 -10.32 -19.59
C THR A 167 0.07 -8.92 -19.09
N PRO A 168 0.95 -8.19 -19.78
CA PRO A 168 1.29 -6.82 -19.44
C PRO A 168 0.03 -5.94 -19.21
N ARG A 169 -0.96 -6.06 -20.09
CA ARG A 169 -2.25 -5.35 -19.95
C ARG A 169 -3.03 -5.73 -18.70
N THR A 170 -3.13 -7.01 -18.38
CA THR A 170 -3.75 -7.47 -17.11
C THR A 170 -3.01 -6.87 -15.92
N GLY A 171 -1.67 -6.84 -16.00
CA GLY A 171 -0.79 -6.21 -15.01
C GLY A 171 -1.10 -4.72 -14.80
N ILE A 172 -1.31 -3.95 -15.87
CA ILE A 172 -1.69 -2.53 -15.77
C ILE A 172 -2.91 -2.36 -14.86
N PHE A 173 -3.99 -3.12 -15.11
CA PHE A 173 -5.21 -3.03 -14.31
C PHE A 173 -4.99 -3.49 -12.87
N PHE A 174 -4.28 -4.61 -12.69
CA PHE A 174 -4.01 -5.15 -11.36
C PHE A 174 -3.17 -4.19 -10.50
N PHE A 175 -2.06 -3.67 -11.04
CA PHE A 175 -1.19 -2.76 -10.31
C PHE A 175 -1.82 -1.38 -10.10
N SER A 176 -2.67 -0.92 -11.01
CA SER A 176 -3.48 0.28 -10.78
C SER A 176 -4.44 0.06 -9.61
N PHE A 177 -5.09 -1.11 -9.54
CA PHE A 177 -5.97 -1.46 -8.43
C PHE A 177 -5.21 -1.61 -7.10
N ALA A 178 -4.06 -2.28 -7.10
CA ALA A 178 -3.19 -2.39 -5.93
C ALA A 178 -2.73 -1.00 -5.45
N THR A 179 -2.39 -0.11 -6.37
CA THR A 179 -2.01 1.28 -6.07
C THR A 179 -3.16 2.05 -5.41
N ILE A 180 -4.38 1.94 -5.97
CA ILE A 180 -5.58 2.52 -5.37
C ILE A 180 -5.74 2.01 -3.95
N LYS A 181 -5.61 0.70 -3.74
CA LYS A 181 -5.75 0.07 -2.43
C LYS A 181 -4.70 0.57 -1.43
N THR A 182 -3.43 0.62 -1.81
CA THR A 182 -2.34 1.14 -0.97
C THR A 182 -2.57 2.60 -0.58
N VAL A 183 -3.01 3.45 -1.52
CA VAL A 183 -3.32 4.86 -1.22
C VAL A 183 -4.54 4.98 -0.29
N ASP A 184 -5.56 4.15 -0.50
CA ASP A 184 -6.75 4.07 0.36
C ASP A 184 -6.40 3.71 1.80
N ASP A 185 -5.53 2.71 1.99
CA ASP A 185 -5.06 2.25 3.30
C ASP A 185 -4.28 3.31 4.07
N HIS A 186 -3.70 4.28 3.36
CA HIS A 186 -2.94 5.37 3.98
C HIS A 186 -3.71 6.68 4.03
N CYS A 187 -4.96 6.75 3.54
CA CYS A 187 -5.60 8.04 3.29
C CYS A 187 -5.91 8.86 4.56
N GLY A 188 -5.85 8.25 5.74
CA GLY A 188 -6.14 8.91 7.02
C GLY A 188 -7.63 9.25 7.21
N LEU A 189 -8.49 8.78 6.31
CA LEU A 189 -9.92 9.06 6.27
C LEU A 189 -10.74 7.77 6.39
N TRP A 190 -11.90 7.89 7.04
CA TRP A 190 -12.92 6.87 7.13
C TRP A 190 -14.19 7.36 6.42
N LEU A 191 -14.19 7.26 5.08
CA LEU A 191 -15.27 7.78 4.26
C LEU A 191 -16.51 6.86 4.26
N PRO A 192 -17.73 7.42 4.36
CA PRO A 192 -18.95 6.63 4.31
C PRO A 192 -19.12 6.05 2.90
N GLY A 193 -19.45 4.76 2.82
CA GLY A 193 -19.66 4.09 1.54
C GLY A 193 -18.38 3.78 0.75
N ASN A 194 -17.20 3.87 1.37
CA ASN A 194 -15.96 3.38 0.74
C ASN A 194 -16.10 1.88 0.44
N ILE A 195 -16.22 1.55 -0.85
CA ILE A 195 -16.41 0.17 -1.32
C ILE A 195 -15.21 -0.72 -0.99
N LEU A 196 -14.00 -0.16 -0.89
CA LEU A 196 -12.80 -0.94 -0.57
C LEU A 196 -12.86 -1.46 0.86
N HIS A 197 -13.37 -0.66 1.81
CA HIS A 197 -13.57 -1.08 3.19
C HIS A 197 -14.62 -2.20 3.34
N VAL A 198 -15.53 -2.36 2.36
CA VAL A 198 -16.52 -3.45 2.34
C VAL A 198 -15.88 -4.78 1.96
N PHE A 199 -14.98 -4.76 0.98
CA PHE A 199 -14.35 -5.98 0.46
C PHE A 199 -13.07 -6.37 1.20
N PHE A 200 -12.37 -5.41 1.80
CA PHE A 200 -11.06 -5.61 2.38
C PHE A 200 -11.02 -5.17 3.84
N SER A 201 -10.57 -6.08 4.71
CA SER A 201 -10.37 -5.79 6.14
C SER A 201 -9.08 -5.01 6.41
N ASN A 202 -8.12 -5.07 5.48
CA ASN A 202 -7.03 -4.11 5.45
C ASN A 202 -7.59 -2.80 4.93
N ASN A 203 -7.51 -1.74 5.72
CA ASN A 203 -8.14 -0.45 5.45
C ASN A 203 -7.40 0.66 6.21
N SER A 204 -7.87 1.90 6.07
CA SER A 204 -7.22 3.06 6.69
C SER A 204 -7.07 2.96 8.20
N ALA A 205 -8.08 2.46 8.93
CA ALA A 205 -8.01 2.31 10.38
C ALA A 205 -7.06 1.17 10.80
N TYR A 206 -7.06 0.06 10.06
CA TYR A 206 -6.13 -1.06 10.32
C TYR A 206 -4.67 -0.62 10.17
N HIS A 207 -4.37 0.13 9.11
CA HIS A 207 -3.02 0.59 8.83
C HIS A 207 -2.61 1.77 9.73
N ASP A 208 -3.54 2.66 10.08
CA ASP A 208 -3.31 3.71 11.07
C ASP A 208 -2.83 3.14 12.43
N ILE A 209 -3.49 2.08 12.92
CA ILE A 209 -3.07 1.35 14.12
C ILE A 209 -1.62 0.87 14.04
N HIS A 210 -1.18 0.42 12.86
CA HIS A 210 0.19 -0.05 12.63
C HIS A 210 1.23 1.08 12.74
N HIS A 211 0.93 2.27 12.21
CA HIS A 211 1.80 3.45 12.28
C HIS A 211 1.92 4.07 13.68
N GLN A 212 0.99 3.77 14.58
CA GLN A 212 1.11 4.21 15.97
C GLN A 212 2.31 3.54 16.67
N LEU A 213 2.87 4.18 17.70
CA LEU A 213 4.06 3.68 18.40
C LEU A 213 3.96 2.23 18.89
N TYR A 214 2.77 1.81 19.34
CA TYR A 214 2.49 0.44 19.77
C TYR A 214 2.22 -0.53 18.61
N GLY A 215 1.91 -0.01 17.42
CA GLY A 215 1.61 -0.74 16.20
C GLY A 215 2.81 -1.42 15.56
N ASN A 216 4.03 -1.03 15.92
CA ASN A 216 5.30 -1.62 15.43
C ASN A 216 5.46 -3.14 15.61
N LYS A 217 4.54 -3.81 16.34
CA LYS A 217 4.52 -5.25 16.57
C LYS A 217 3.33 -5.98 15.92
N TYR A 218 2.44 -5.25 15.26
CA TYR A 218 1.14 -5.78 14.82
C TYR A 218 0.76 -5.23 13.44
N ASN A 219 -0.22 -5.88 12.81
CA ASN A 219 -0.88 -5.42 11.58
C ASN A 219 0.09 -5.19 10.41
N PHE A 220 0.91 -6.20 10.09
CA PHE A 220 1.91 -6.12 9.03
C PHE A 220 1.37 -6.42 7.62
N SER A 221 0.17 -7.00 7.50
CA SER A 221 -0.37 -7.37 6.20
C SER A 221 -0.66 -6.13 5.37
N GLN A 222 -0.41 -6.21 4.07
CA GLN A 222 -0.77 -5.20 3.08
C GLN A 222 -0.69 -5.80 1.66
N PRO A 223 -1.48 -5.31 0.69
CA PRO A 223 -2.49 -4.27 0.83
C PRO A 223 -3.93 -4.81 0.96
N PHE A 224 -4.23 -6.10 0.74
CA PHE A 224 -5.63 -6.54 0.58
C PHE A 224 -6.25 -7.15 1.84
N PHE A 225 -5.65 -8.20 2.38
CA PHE A 225 -6.21 -9.01 3.46
C PHE A 225 -5.37 -8.91 4.72
N VAL A 226 -5.96 -9.29 5.86
CA VAL A 226 -5.30 -9.34 7.17
C VAL A 226 -5.01 -10.78 7.60
N MET A 227 -5.04 -11.70 6.64
CA MET A 227 -5.03 -13.15 6.86
C MET A 227 -3.76 -13.59 7.60
N TRP A 228 -2.59 -13.12 7.17
CA TRP A 228 -1.32 -13.54 7.76
C TRP A 228 -1.14 -13.04 9.19
N ASP A 229 -1.59 -11.83 9.50
CA ASP A 229 -1.62 -11.35 10.89
C ASP A 229 -2.50 -12.23 11.78
N LYS A 230 -3.66 -12.68 11.27
CA LYS A 230 -4.54 -13.58 12.02
C LYS A 230 -3.93 -14.97 12.20
N ILE A 231 -3.30 -15.52 11.15
CA ILE A 231 -2.66 -16.84 11.20
C ILE A 231 -1.47 -16.85 12.17
N LEU A 232 -0.66 -15.79 12.16
CA LEU A 232 0.60 -15.73 12.89
C LEU A 232 0.53 -14.88 14.17
N GLY A 233 -0.68 -14.60 14.68
CA GLY A 233 -0.89 -13.94 15.98
C GLY A 233 -0.39 -12.51 16.06
N THR A 234 -0.30 -11.80 14.94
CA THR A 234 0.16 -10.40 14.84
C THR A 234 -0.97 -9.43 14.53
N TYR A 235 -2.23 -9.90 14.53
CA TYR A 235 -3.40 -9.05 14.35
C TYR A 235 -3.76 -8.30 15.63
N MET A 236 -3.81 -6.98 15.56
CA MET A 236 -4.34 -6.12 16.61
C MET A 236 -5.78 -5.70 16.27
N PRO A 237 -6.80 -6.24 16.95
CA PRO A 237 -8.16 -5.78 16.77
C PRO A 237 -8.34 -4.35 17.27
N TYR A 238 -9.25 -3.61 16.64
CA TYR A 238 -9.56 -2.24 17.00
C TYR A 238 -11.06 -1.95 16.93
N THR A 239 -11.49 -0.91 17.66
CA THR A 239 -12.79 -0.25 17.50
C THR A 239 -12.60 1.11 16.85
N LEU A 240 -13.60 1.55 16.09
CA LEU A 240 -13.64 2.91 15.56
C LEU A 240 -14.60 3.73 16.40
N GLU A 241 -14.07 4.74 17.09
CA GLU A 241 -14.85 5.58 18.01
C GLU A 241 -14.97 7.00 17.47
N THR A 242 -16.15 7.60 17.59
CA THR A 242 -16.36 9.02 17.24
C THR A 242 -15.72 9.92 18.28
N ARG A 243 -14.93 10.89 17.85
CA ARG A 243 -14.30 11.87 18.75
C ARG A 243 -15.27 12.99 19.11
N LYS A 244 -15.12 13.57 20.31
CA LYS A 244 -15.95 14.69 20.80
C LYS A 244 -15.91 15.95 19.90
N GLY A 245 -14.86 16.12 19.10
CA GLY A 245 -14.66 17.26 18.20
C GLY A 245 -14.86 16.93 16.72
N GLY A 246 -15.54 15.83 16.39
CA GLY A 246 -15.68 15.36 15.01
C GLY A 246 -14.53 14.42 14.59
N GLY A 247 -14.80 13.56 13.62
CA GLY A 247 -13.88 12.53 13.18
C GLY A 247 -13.94 11.26 14.00
N PHE A 248 -13.03 10.35 13.65
CA PHE A 248 -12.92 9.03 14.25
C PHE A 248 -11.56 8.86 14.93
N GLU A 249 -11.44 7.81 15.73
CA GLU A 249 -10.19 7.33 16.31
C GLU A 249 -10.22 5.80 16.28
N ALA A 250 -9.19 5.18 15.71
CA ALA A 250 -9.01 3.74 15.77
C ALA A 250 -8.34 3.39 17.11
N ARG A 251 -9.03 2.62 17.96
CA ARG A 251 -8.54 2.24 19.30
C ARG A 251 -8.30 0.75 19.39
N PRO A 252 -7.11 0.29 19.78
CA PRO A 252 -6.87 -1.13 20.03
C PRO A 252 -7.84 -1.67 21.08
N VAL A 253 -8.47 -2.81 20.77
CA VAL A 253 -9.21 -3.57 21.76
C VAL A 253 -8.19 -4.24 22.67
N LYS A 254 -8.25 -3.98 23.97
CA LYS A 254 -7.41 -4.69 24.95
C LYS A 254 -7.69 -6.18 24.86
N LEU A 255 -6.77 -6.93 24.27
CA LEU A 255 -6.79 -8.39 24.32
C LEU A 255 -6.68 -8.82 25.79
N ASN A 256 -7.54 -9.74 26.23
CA ASN A 256 -7.43 -10.29 27.57
C ASN A 256 -6.08 -11.03 27.72
N LYS A 257 -5.47 -10.99 28.91
CA LYS A 257 -4.14 -11.57 29.18
C LYS A 257 -3.93 -13.01 28.70
N ALA A 258 -5.00 -13.79 28.51
CA ALA A 258 -4.95 -15.17 28.02
C ALA A 258 -4.61 -15.30 26.52
N GLU A 259 -4.77 -14.23 25.73
CA GLU A 259 -4.46 -14.23 24.29
C GLU A 259 -3.05 -13.69 24.01
N GLN A 260 -2.49 -12.87 24.91
CA GLN A 260 -1.14 -12.33 24.80
C GLN A 260 -0.04 -13.40 24.96
N THR A 261 -0.26 -14.42 25.79
CA THR A 261 0.71 -15.51 26.02
C THR A 261 0.84 -16.49 24.86
N LYS A 262 0.04 -16.36 23.79
CA LYS A 262 0.17 -17.16 22.56
C LYS A 262 0.93 -16.45 21.44
N ALA A 263 1.28 -15.17 21.62
CA ALA A 263 1.90 -14.33 20.60
C ALA A 263 3.36 -13.94 20.91
N ASP A 264 3.88 -14.33 22.08
CA ASP A 264 5.30 -14.22 22.48
C ASP A 264 6.03 -15.55 22.23
#